data_AF-A0AAD8CMX0-F1
#
_entry.id   AF-A0AAD8CMX0-F1
#
_cell.length_a   1.000
_cell.length_b   1.000
_cell.length_c   1.000
_cell.angle_alpha   90.00
_cell.angle_beta   90.00
_cell.angle_gamma   90.00
#
_symmetry.space_group_name_H-M   'P 1'
#
loop_
_entity.id
_entity.type
_entity.pdbx_description
1 polymer ?
#
loop_
_entity_poly.entity_id
_entity_poly.type
_entity_poly.pdbx_seq_one_letter_code
_entity_poly.pdbx_strand_id
1 'polypeptide(L)'
;MYPPVFTPEQVACVCEVLQRGGSMERLGHFLCSLPPCDWLQHDESVLKARALLAFHCGEFGELFRLLQSQPFSPHSHPALQQLWLRAHYLQAERLRGRPLGAVGKYRVRRKHPLPLTIWDGEETSYCFKERSRMS
;
A
#
# COMPACT_ATOMS: atom_id res chain seq x y z
N MET A 1 12.19 29.13 11.81
CA MET A 1 11.28 28.23 12.56
C MET A 1 11.40 26.86 11.90
N TYR A 2 12.11 25.92 12.50
CA TYR A 2 12.23 24.58 11.93
C TYR A 2 10.86 23.91 12.00
N PRO A 3 10.37 23.28 10.91
CA PRO A 3 9.11 22.56 10.95
C PRO A 3 9.18 21.48 12.05
N PRO A 4 8.04 21.14 12.70
CA PRO A 4 8.02 20.06 13.67
C PRO A 4 8.55 18.79 13.02
N VAL A 5 9.67 18.28 13.53
CA VAL A 5 10.26 17.03 13.09
C VAL A 5 9.40 15.93 13.70
N PHE A 6 8.38 15.48 12.96
CA PHE A 6 7.61 14.30 13.34
C PHE A 6 8.54 13.10 13.28
N THR A 7 8.51 12.24 14.30
CA THR A 7 9.24 10.96 14.23
C THR A 7 8.51 10.00 13.29
N PRO A 8 9.19 9.00 12.70
CA PRO A 8 8.56 7.98 11.88
C PRO A 8 7.34 7.33 12.55
N GLU A 9 7.42 7.07 13.86
CA GLU A 9 6.35 6.47 14.66
C GLU A 9 5.14 7.39 14.78
N GLN A 10 5.37 8.70 14.93
CA GLN A 10 4.31 9.70 14.98
C GLN A 10 3.60 9.81 13.63
N VAL A 11 4.37 9.82 12.53
CA VAL A 11 3.81 9.84 11.18
C VAL A 11 3.00 8.58 10.90
N ALA A 12 3.53 7.40 11.28
CA ALA A 12 2.82 6.13 11.17
C ALA A 12 1.49 6.14 11.94
N CYS A 13 1.51 6.60 13.19
CA CYS A 13 0.33 6.72 14.04
C CYS A 13 -0.73 7.65 13.42
N VAL A 14 -0.32 8.83 12.94
CA VAL A 14 -1.24 9.79 12.28
C VAL A 14 -1.83 9.18 11.01
N CYS A 15 -1.01 8.54 10.17
CA CYS A 15 -1.47 7.86 8.96
C CYS A 15 -2.52 6.78 9.29
N GLU A 16 -2.29 5.97 10.33
CA GLU A 16 -3.21 4.91 10.74
C GLU A 16 -4.52 5.46 11.30
N VAL A 17 -4.46 6.50 12.15
CA VAL A 17 -5.66 7.15 12.71
C VAL A 17 -6.51 7.78 11.61
N LEU A 18 -5.88 8.46 10.64
CA LEU A 18 -6.60 9.09 9.53
C LEU A 18 -7.20 8.05 8.58
N GLN A 19 -6.52 6.92 8.36
CA GLN A 19 -7.07 5.79 7.61
C GLN A 19 -8.28 5.17 8.31
N ARG A 20 -8.19 4.88 9.61
CA ARG A 20 -9.28 4.31 10.41
C ARG A 20 -10.46 5.27 10.55
N GLY A 21 -10.18 6.57 10.63
CA GLY A 21 -11.18 7.64 10.67
C GLY A 21 -11.81 7.99 9.33
N GLY A 22 -11.43 7.31 8.23
CA GLY A 22 -12.01 7.50 6.89
C GLY A 22 -11.75 8.86 6.25
N SER A 23 -10.87 9.69 6.83
CA SER A 23 -10.61 11.05 6.38
C SER A 23 -9.46 11.09 5.37
N MET A 24 -9.69 10.55 4.17
CA MET A 24 -8.70 10.48 3.07
C MET A 24 -8.16 11.86 2.66
N GLU A 25 -9.01 12.89 2.64
CA GLU A 25 -8.60 14.25 2.29
C GLU A 25 -7.60 14.83 3.30
N ARG A 26 -7.83 14.57 4.60
CA ARG A 26 -6.92 14.98 5.68
C ARG A 26 -5.60 14.22 5.60
N LEU A 27 -5.64 12.94 5.23
CA LEU A 27 -4.43 12.15 4.98
C LEU A 27 -3.62 12.74 3.83
N GLY A 28 -4.27 13.13 2.73
CA GLY A 28 -3.61 13.80 1.61
C GLY A 28 -2.97 15.12 2.02
N HIS A 29 -3.70 15.99 2.71
CA HIS A 29 -3.17 17.26 3.19
C HIS A 29 -1.99 17.07 4.15
N PHE A 30 -2.09 16.09 5.06
CA PHE A 30 -1.00 15.75 5.99
C PHE A 30 0.24 15.31 5.22
N LEU A 31 0.12 14.37 4.28
CA LEU A 31 1.23 13.89 3.46
C LEU A 31 1.87 15.01 2.62
N CYS A 32 1.07 15.95 2.09
CA CYS A 32 1.57 17.13 1.38
C CYS A 32 2.25 18.14 2.31
N SER A 33 1.89 18.18 3.59
CA SER A 33 2.49 19.05 4.60
C SER A 33 3.80 18.51 5.18
N LEU A 34 4.13 17.24 4.92
CA LEU A 34 5.36 16.64 5.40
C LEU A 34 6.58 17.29 4.71
N PRO A 35 7.66 17.54 5.44
CA PRO A 35 8.87 18.08 4.84
C PRO A 35 9.44 17.09 3.81
N PRO A 36 10.08 17.57 2.73
CA PRO A 36 10.70 16.74 1.71
C PRO A 36 12.03 16.15 2.24
N CYS A 37 11.92 15.31 3.27
CA CYS A 37 13.06 14.62 3.87
C CYS A 37 13.18 13.22 3.25
N ASP A 38 14.35 12.89 2.70
CA ASP A 38 14.57 11.60 2.01
C ASP A 38 14.23 10.39 2.89
N TRP A 39 14.60 10.40 4.17
CA TRP A 39 14.29 9.32 5.11
C TRP A 39 12.79 9.11 5.31
N LEU A 40 12.00 10.20 5.28
CA LEU A 40 10.56 10.15 5.47
C LEU A 40 9.84 9.73 4.18
N GLN A 41 10.39 10.07 3.03
CA GLN A 41 9.86 9.65 1.72
C GLN A 41 10.02 8.16 1.46
N HIS A 42 11.04 7.54 2.07
CA HIS A 42 11.29 6.10 2.02
C HIS A 42 10.71 5.34 3.21
N ASP A 43 10.06 6.03 4.15
CA ASP A 43 9.40 5.38 5.27
C ASP A 43 8.20 4.56 4.79
N GLU A 44 8.14 3.30 5.22
CA GLU A 44 7.11 2.36 4.79
C GLU A 44 5.70 2.85 5.11
N SER A 45 5.51 3.52 6.26
CA SER A 45 4.21 4.03 6.70
C SER A 45 3.72 5.15 5.79
N VAL A 46 4.63 6.03 5.38
CA VAL A 46 4.36 7.12 4.42
C VAL A 46 4.06 6.54 3.05
N LEU A 47 4.84 5.58 2.57
CA LEU A 47 4.62 4.92 1.29
C LEU A 47 3.27 4.19 1.24
N LYS A 48 2.88 3.50 2.31
CA LYS A 48 1.55 2.87 2.45
C LYS A 48 0.43 3.89 2.42
N ALA A 49 0.57 4.98 3.17
CA ALA A 49 -0.42 6.05 3.19
C ALA A 49 -0.59 6.71 1.82
N ARG A 50 0.52 6.96 1.09
CA ARG A 50 0.51 7.46 -0.28
C ARG A 50 -0.14 6.49 -1.26
N ALA A 51 0.18 5.21 -1.17
CA ALA A 51 -0.43 4.16 -2.00
C ALA A 51 -1.95 4.11 -1.79
N LEU A 52 -2.41 4.15 -0.52
CA LEU A 52 -3.83 4.19 -0.19
C LEU A 52 -4.52 5.45 -0.70
N LEU A 53 -3.89 6.61 -0.55
CA LEU A 53 -4.42 7.87 -1.06
C LEU A 53 -4.56 7.82 -2.60
N ALA A 54 -3.53 7.37 -3.31
CA ALA A 54 -3.55 7.21 -4.77
C ALA A 54 -4.67 6.26 -5.20
N PHE A 55 -4.90 5.16 -4.47
CA PHE A 55 -6.02 4.26 -4.72
C PHE A 55 -7.38 4.97 -4.56
N HIS A 56 -7.55 5.79 -3.53
CA HIS A 56 -8.79 6.53 -3.27
C HIS A 56 -9.05 7.65 -4.28
N CYS A 57 -8.01 8.37 -4.71
CA CYS A 57 -8.10 9.39 -5.76
C CYS A 57 -8.28 8.76 -7.15
N GLY A 58 -8.12 7.44 -7.30
CA GLY A 58 -8.19 6.74 -8.58
C GLY A 58 -6.94 6.92 -9.44
N GLU A 59 -5.84 7.40 -8.85
CA GLU A 59 -4.53 7.57 -9.47
C GLU A 59 -3.76 6.24 -9.47
N PHE A 60 -4.30 5.24 -10.16
CA PHE A 60 -3.73 3.89 -10.14
C PHE A 60 -2.30 3.81 -10.69
N GLY A 61 -1.91 4.72 -11.60
CA GLY A 61 -0.54 4.78 -12.10
C GLY A 61 0.49 5.10 -11.02
N GLU A 62 0.17 6.03 -10.12
CA GLU A 62 1.01 6.36 -8.96
C GLU A 62 1.10 5.18 -8.00
N LEU A 63 -0.06 4.58 -7.68
CA LEU A 63 -0.14 3.39 -6.84
C LEU A 63 0.78 2.27 -7.35
N PHE A 64 0.69 1.91 -8.63
CA PHE A 64 1.51 0.82 -9.17
C PHE A 64 2.99 1.14 -9.13
N ARG A 65 3.37 2.38 -9.46
CA ARG A 65 4.78 2.81 -9.40
C ARG A 65 5.33 2.75 -7.99
N LEU A 66 4.58 3.22 -6.99
CA LEU A 66 4.97 3.14 -5.58
C LEU A 66 5.15 1.67 -5.14
N LEU A 67 4.17 0.83 -5.44
CA LEU A 67 4.22 -0.59 -5.07
C LEU A 67 5.33 -1.34 -5.78
N GLN A 68 5.76 -0.94 -6.98
CA GLN A 68 6.84 -1.60 -7.73
C GLN A 68 8.24 -1.06 -7.43
N SER A 69 8.37 0.15 -6.90
CA SER A 69 9.67 0.83 -6.75
C SER A 69 10.33 0.63 -5.40
N GLN A 70 9.54 0.41 -4.34
CA GLN A 70 10.05 0.34 -2.97
C GLN A 70 9.82 -1.05 -2.37
N PRO A 71 10.80 -1.63 -1.66
CA PRO A 71 10.59 -2.87 -0.92
C PRO A 71 9.70 -2.60 0.30
N PHE A 72 8.76 -3.49 0.59
CA PHE A 72 7.90 -3.43 1.76
C PHE A 72 8.18 -4.60 2.70
N SER A 73 7.96 -4.41 4.00
CA SER A 73 8.07 -5.48 4.98
C SER A 73 6.97 -6.55 4.76
N PRO A 74 7.25 -7.85 5.00
CA PRO A 74 6.29 -8.94 4.82
C PRO A 74 4.97 -8.74 5.59
N HIS A 75 5.01 -8.06 6.73
CA HIS A 75 3.81 -7.73 7.50
C HIS A 75 2.82 -6.85 6.74
N SER A 76 3.31 -5.98 5.85
CA SER A 76 2.50 -5.07 5.05
C SER A 76 2.05 -5.68 3.73
N HIS A 77 2.68 -6.77 3.27
CA HIS A 77 2.38 -7.39 1.99
C HIS A 77 0.90 -7.73 1.80
N PRO A 78 0.18 -8.39 2.73
CA PRO A 78 -1.22 -8.76 2.49
C PRO A 78 -2.12 -7.57 2.18
N ALA A 79 -1.93 -6.43 2.88
CA ALA A 79 -2.69 -5.22 2.65
C ALA A 79 -2.38 -4.60 1.27
N LEU A 80 -1.10 -4.56 0.89
CA LEU A 80 -0.66 -4.00 -0.38
C LEU A 80 -1.03 -4.86 -1.59
N GLN A 81 -0.97 -6.19 -1.45
CA GLN A 81 -1.43 -7.14 -2.45
C GLN A 81 -2.94 -7.00 -2.71
N GLN A 82 -3.73 -6.83 -1.65
CA GLN A 82 -5.16 -6.56 -1.79
C GLN A 82 -5.40 -5.23 -2.53
N LEU A 83 -4.62 -4.19 -2.21
CA LEU A 83 -4.72 -2.89 -2.85
C LEU A 83 -4.39 -2.97 -4.36
N TRP A 84 -3.28 -3.64 -4.71
CA TRP A 84 -2.86 -3.91 -6.09
C TRP A 84 -3.96 -4.59 -6.90
N LEU A 85 -4.49 -5.70 -6.37
CA LEU A 85 -5.53 -6.47 -7.05
C LEU A 85 -6.82 -5.68 -7.20
N ARG A 86 -7.25 -4.97 -6.15
CA ARG A 86 -8.47 -4.16 -6.17
C ARG A 86 -8.36 -3.02 -7.17
N ALA A 87 -7.21 -2.37 -7.28
CA ALA A 87 -6.96 -1.32 -8.26
C ALA A 87 -7.10 -1.84 -9.69
N HIS A 88 -6.45 -2.97 -10.00
CA HIS A 88 -6.58 -3.59 -11.32
C HIS A 88 -8.00 -4.09 -11.62
N TYR A 89 -8.71 -4.63 -10.64
CA TYR A 89 -10.12 -4.98 -10.82
C TYR A 89 -10.95 -3.76 -11.15
N LEU A 90 -10.82 -2.67 -10.40
CA LEU A 90 -11.56 -1.43 -10.65
C LEU A 90 -11.25 -0.86 -12.04
N GLN A 91 -9.98 -0.84 -12.46
CA GLN A 91 -9.64 -0.42 -13.82
C GLN A 91 -10.30 -1.30 -14.88
N ALA A 92 -10.25 -2.62 -14.71
CA ALA A 92 -10.85 -3.56 -15.65
C ALA A 92 -12.39 -3.51 -15.65
N GLU A 93 -13.03 -3.26 -14.50
CA GLU A 93 -14.48 -3.03 -14.40
C GLU A 93 -14.88 -1.73 -15.09
N ARG A 94 -14.13 -0.64 -14.87
CA ARG A 94 -14.33 0.65 -15.54
C ARG A 94 -14.23 0.52 -17.06
N LEU A 95 -13.20 -0.16 -17.56
CA LEU A 95 -13.01 -0.39 -19.01
C LEU A 95 -14.12 -1.26 -19.62
N ARG A 96 -14.68 -2.21 -18.84
CA ARG A 96 -15.71 -3.12 -19.33
C ARG A 96 -17.14 -2.60 -19.12
N GLY A 97 -17.33 -1.57 -18.31
CA GLY A 97 -18.64 -1.04 -17.93
C GLY A 97 -19.51 -2.00 -17.11
N ARG A 98 -18.93 -3.09 -16.56
CA ARG A 98 -19.66 -4.08 -15.75
C ARG A 98 -18.76 -4.75 -14.70
N PRO A 99 -19.33 -5.27 -13.60
CA PRO A 99 -18.57 -5.97 -12.57
C PRO A 99 -17.82 -7.20 -13.10
N LEU A 100 -16.66 -7.49 -12.50
CA LEU A 100 -15.89 -8.68 -12.83
C LEU A 100 -16.41 -9.91 -12.08
N GLY A 101 -16.86 -10.90 -12.85
CA GLY A 101 -17.05 -12.26 -12.34
C GLY A 101 -15.71 -12.97 -12.05
N ALA A 102 -15.78 -14.18 -11.48
CA ALA A 102 -14.61 -14.96 -11.08
C ALA A 102 -13.57 -15.14 -12.20
N VAL A 103 -14.01 -15.48 -13.40
CA VAL A 103 -13.14 -15.64 -14.58
C VAL A 103 -12.46 -14.31 -14.96
N GLY A 104 -13.17 -13.20 -14.84
CA GLY A 104 -12.61 -11.87 -15.09
C GLY A 104 -11.49 -11.53 -14.11
N LYS A 105 -11.73 -11.77 -12.81
CA LYS A 105 -10.72 -11.57 -11.76
C LYS A 105 -9.50 -12.48 -11.98
N TYR A 106 -9.71 -13.74 -12.39
CA TYR A 106 -8.61 -14.64 -12.75
C TYR A 106 -7.74 -14.10 -13.89
N ARG A 107 -8.35 -13.62 -14.99
CA ARG A 107 -7.61 -13.03 -16.11
C ARG A 107 -6.80 -11.81 -15.69
N VAL A 108 -7.35 -10.97 -14.81
CA VAL A 108 -6.64 -9.81 -14.27
C VAL A 108 -5.42 -10.22 -13.44
N ARG A 109 -5.57 -11.19 -12.52
CA ARG A 109 -4.45 -11.71 -11.71
C ARG A 109 -3.32 -12.27 -12.58
N ARG A 110 -3.67 -13.00 -13.64
CA ARG A 110 -2.70 -13.57 -14.59
C ARG A 110 -1.99 -12.49 -15.42
N LYS A 111 -2.71 -11.43 -15.79
CA LYS A 111 -2.14 -10.33 -16.58
C LYS A 111 -1.27 -9.39 -15.73
N HIS A 112 -1.63 -9.22 -14.47
CA HIS A 112 -0.98 -8.31 -13.54
C HIS A 112 -0.54 -9.06 -12.27
N PRO A 113 0.52 -9.88 -12.36
CA PRO A 113 1.06 -10.58 -11.20
C PRO A 113 1.53 -9.58 -10.13
N LEU A 114 1.61 -10.05 -8.89
CA LEU A 114 2.10 -9.23 -7.78
C LEU A 114 3.59 -8.91 -8.01
N PRO A 115 4.02 -7.66 -7.78
CA PRO A 115 5.42 -7.31 -7.88
C PRO A 115 6.21 -7.88 -6.70
N LEU A 116 7.49 -8.22 -6.94
CA LEU A 116 8.39 -8.84 -5.94
C LEU A 116 8.57 -8.01 -4.67
N THR A 117 8.38 -6.70 -4.78
CA THR A 117 8.41 -5.73 -3.68
C THR A 117 7.32 -5.92 -2.62
N ILE A 118 6.20 -6.59 -2.98
CA ILE A 118 5.09 -6.91 -2.08
C ILE A 118 4.75 -8.41 -2.11
N TRP A 119 5.66 -9.23 -2.64
CA TRP A 119 5.47 -10.67 -2.82
C TRP A 119 6.81 -11.40 -2.81
N ASP A 120 7.07 -12.14 -1.73
CA ASP A 120 8.32 -12.90 -1.55
C ASP A 120 8.35 -14.25 -2.27
N GLY A 121 7.37 -14.55 -3.12
CA GLY A 121 7.32 -15.84 -3.82
C GLY A 121 6.76 -17.00 -2.98
N GLU A 122 6.46 -16.80 -1.70
CA GLU A 122 5.88 -17.85 -0.85
C GLU A 122 4.39 -18.08 -1.17
N GLU A 123 4.14 -19.19 -1.84
CA GLU A 123 2.81 -19.76 -2.05
C GLU A 123 2.24 -20.26 -0.72
N THR A 124 1.66 -19.39 0.12
CA THR A 124 0.96 -19.77 1.38
C THR A 124 1.66 -20.90 2.16
N SER A 125 2.95 -20.74 2.46
CA SER A 125 3.56 -21.60 3.47
C SER A 125 3.00 -21.12 4.81
N TYR A 126 2.15 -21.95 5.40
CA TYR A 126 1.68 -21.83 6.77
C TYR A 126 2.86 -21.49 7.69
N CYS A 127 2.97 -20.24 8.16
CA CYS A 127 4.05 -19.83 9.07
C CYS A 127 3.96 -20.64 10.37
N PHE A 128 4.72 -21.73 10.41
CA PHE A 128 5.16 -22.35 11.64
C PHE A 128 5.97 -21.31 12.42
N LYS A 129 5.31 -20.69 13.41
CA LYS A 129 5.96 -19.81 14.39
C LYS A 129 6.92 -20.65 15.22
N GLU A 130 8.15 -20.78 14.76
CA GLU A 130 9.23 -21.21 15.63
C GLU A 130 9.66 -20.00 16.47
N ARG A 131 9.08 -19.89 17.67
CA ARG A 131 9.59 -19.00 18.71
C ARG A 131 10.99 -19.46 19.06
N SER A 132 12.00 -18.76 18.54
CA SER A 132 13.37 -18.88 19.04
C SER A 132 13.36 -18.55 20.53
N ARG A 133 13.56 -19.59 21.34
CA ARG A 133 13.96 -19.48 22.74
C ARG A 133 15.32 -18.80 22.77
N MET A 134 15.38 -17.57 23.24
CA MET A 134 16.65 -16.97 23.65
C MET A 134 17.00 -17.54 25.03
N SER A 135 18.23 -18.05 25.12
CA SER A 135 18.91 -18.57 26.31
C SER A 135 19.11 -17.50 27.37
#